data_AF-E9Q2V9-F1
#
_entry.id   AF-E9Q2V9-F1
#
_cell.length_a   1.000
_cell.length_b   1.000
_cell.length_c   1.000
_cell.angle_alpha   90.00
_cell.angle_beta   90.00
_cell.angle_gamma   90.00
#
_symmetry.space_group_name_H-M   'P 1'
#
loop_
_entity.id
_entity.type
_entity.pdbx_description
1 polymer ?
#
loop_
_entity_poly.entity_id
_entity_poly.type
_entity_poly.pdbx_seq_one_letter_code
_entity_poly.pdbx_strand_id
1 'polypeptide(L)' 'MTTETFVKDIKPGLKNLNLIFIVLETGRVTKTKDGHEVRTCKVADKTGSINISVWD' A
#
# COMPACT_ATOMS: atom_id res chain seq x y z
N MET A 1 -22.17 -5.49 4.10
CA MET A 1 -21.27 -5.01 3.03
C MET A 1 -20.15 -4.23 3.70
N THR A 2 -18.90 -4.68 3.62
CA THR A 2 -17.77 -3.92 4.17
C THR A 2 -17.55 -2.69 3.29
N THR A 3 -17.63 -1.50 3.89
CA THR A 3 -17.26 -0.26 3.22
C THR A 3 -15.78 -0.28 2.85
N GLU A 4 -15.50 -0.19 1.56
CA GLU A 4 -14.15 -0.02 1.03
C GLU A 4 -13.60 1.35 1.45
N THR A 5 -12.37 1.39 1.93
CA THR A 5 -11.65 2.61 2.27
C THR A 5 -10.98 3.15 1.02
N PHE A 6 -11.17 4.43 0.72
CA PHE A 6 -10.46 5.10 -0.38
C PHE A 6 -9.06 5.55 0.04
N VAL A 7 -8.16 5.67 -0.92
CA VAL A 7 -6.77 6.11 -0.69
C VAL A 7 -6.69 7.45 0.04
N LYS A 8 -7.54 8.42 -0.33
CA LYS A 8 -7.57 9.75 0.33
C LYS A 8 -7.95 9.71 1.81
N ASP A 9 -8.65 8.66 2.24
CA ASP A 9 -9.22 8.56 3.58
C ASP A 9 -8.28 7.79 4.54
N ILE A 10 -7.17 7.24 4.03
CA ILE A 10 -6.15 6.58 4.84
C ILE A 10 -5.49 7.60 5.78
N LYS A 11 -5.45 7.26 7.07
CA LYS A 11 -4.79 8.03 8.12
C LYS A 11 -4.00 7.09 9.04
N PRO A 12 -2.95 7.60 9.72
CA PRO A 12 -2.24 6.81 10.72
C PRO A 12 -3.17 6.27 11.81
N GLY A 13 -2.95 5.02 12.21
CA GLY A 13 -3.69 4.37 13.30
C GLY A 13 -5.01 3.70 12.90
N LEU A 14 -5.46 3.82 11.65
CA LEU A 14 -6.60 3.06 11.15
C LEU A 14 -6.28 1.55 11.11
N LYS A 15 -7.28 0.73 11.41
CA LYS A 15 -7.19 -0.74 11.46
C LYS A 15 -8.31 -1.36 10.63
N ASN A 16 -8.15 -2.63 10.26
CA ASN A 16 -9.15 -3.40 9.50
C ASN A 16 -9.54 -2.72 8.16
N LEU A 17 -8.54 -2.18 7.47
CA LEU A 17 -8.73 -1.50 6.19
C LEU A 17 -8.93 -2.52 5.06
N ASN A 18 -9.91 -2.27 4.21
CA ASN A 18 -10.12 -2.98 2.96
C ASN A 18 -10.15 -1.96 1.82
N LEU A 19 -9.29 -2.13 0.82
CA LEU A 19 -9.11 -1.18 -0.28
C LEU A 19 -9.04 -1.91 -1.61
N ILE A 20 -9.57 -1.27 -2.65
CA ILE A 20 -9.38 -1.68 -4.05
C ILE A 20 -8.63 -0.56 -4.76
N PHE A 21 -7.54 -0.91 -5.44
CA PHE A 21 -6.67 0.03 -6.15
C PHE A 21 -6.02 -0.63 -7.36
N ILE A 22 -5.48 0.19 -8.25
CA ILE A 22 -4.57 -0.26 -9.32
C ILE A 22 -3.12 -0.02 -8.90
N VAL A 23 -2.21 -0.84 -9.44
CA VAL A 23 -0.77 -0.64 -9.30
C VAL A 23 -0.27 0.23 -10.44
N LEU A 24 0.41 1.33 -10.10
CA LEU A 24 1.02 2.24 -11.08
C LEU A 24 2.49 1.93 -11.32
N GLU A 25 3.23 1.62 -10.25
CA GLU A 25 4.68 1.35 -10.31
C GLU A 25 5.07 0.31 -9.26
N THR A 26 5.97 -0.60 -9.63
CA THR A 26 6.59 -1.58 -8.73
C THR A 26 8.09 -1.35 -8.64
N GLY A 27 8.59 -1.02 -7.44
CA GLY A 27 10.01 -0.90 -7.16
C GLY A 27 10.74 -2.25 -7.19
N ARG A 28 12.07 -2.18 -7.22
CA ARG A 28 12.93 -3.37 -7.05
C ARG A 28 12.83 -3.90 -5.62
N VAL A 29 13.07 -5.19 -5.44
CA VAL A 29 13.21 -5.77 -4.09
C VAL A 29 14.47 -5.24 -3.44
N THR A 30 14.37 -4.84 -2.18
CA THR A 30 15.51 -4.57 -1.32
C THR A 30 15.49 -5.54 -0.15
N LYS A 31 16.67 -5.86 0.40
CA LYS A 31 16.79 -6.64 1.64
C LYS A 31 17.14 -5.72 2.79
N THR A 32 16.44 -5.87 3.92
CA THR A 32 16.80 -5.23 5.18
C THR A 32 18.02 -5.90 5.81
N LYS A 33 18.58 -5.27 6.85
CA LYS A 33 19.78 -5.78 7.55
C LYS A 33 19.53 -7.13 8.23
N ASP A 34 18.31 -7.36 8.68
CA ASP A 34 17.79 -8.58 9.29
C ASP A 34 17.28 -9.61 8.27
N GLY A 35 17.33 -9.29 6.97
CA GLY A 35 17.13 -10.25 5.88
C GLY A 35 15.74 -10.29 5.26
N HIS A 36 14.79 -9.47 5.73
CA HIS A 36 13.45 -9.35 5.14
C HIS A 36 13.50 -8.70 3.77
N GLU A 37 12.66 -9.16 2.85
CA GLU A 37 12.48 -8.55 1.55
C GLU A 37 11.40 -7.47 1.62
N VAL A 38 11.71 -6.31 1.05
CA VAL A 38 10.79 -5.17 1.00
C VAL A 38 10.65 -4.72 -0.43
N ARG A 39 9.40 -4.47 -0.82
CA ARG A 39 9.08 -3.89 -2.12
C ARG A 39 8.13 -2.72 -1.95
N THR A 40 8.54 -1.55 -2.44
CA THR A 40 7.67 -0.38 -2.51
C THR A 40 6.93 -0.35 -3.83
N CYS A 41 5.61 -0.15 -3.78
CA CYS A 41 4.73 0.02 -4.93
C CYS A 41 3.98 1.34 -4.82
N LYS A 42 3.83 2.05 -5.94
CA LYS A 42 2.90 3.16 -6.05
C LYS A 42 1.55 2.62 -6.50
N VAL A 43 0.51 2.88 -5.72
CA VAL A 43 -0.86 2.42 -6.00
C VAL A 43 -1.83 3.60 -6.01
N ALA A 44 -2.93 3.46 -6.74
CA ALA A 44 -3.91 4.54 -6.87
C ALA A 44 -5.34 4.04 -7.01
N ASP A 45 -6.28 4.89 -6.60
CA ASP A 45 -7.70 4.79 -6.92
C ASP A 45 -8.20 6.14 -7.49
N LYS A 46 -9.52 6.28 -7.67
CA LYS A 46 -10.12 7.53 -8.18
C LYS A 46 -9.91 8.77 -7.29
N THR A 47 -9.41 8.59 -6.07
CA THR A 47 -9.27 9.64 -5.05
C THR A 47 -7.83 10.10 -4.85
N GLY A 48 -6.84 9.32 -5.29
CA GLY A 48 -5.43 9.69 -5.17
C GLY A 48 -4.48 8.49 -5.32
N SER A 49 -3.21 8.72 -4.99
CA SER A 49 -2.17 7.68 -4.98
C SER A 49 -1.36 7.69 -3.69
N ILE A 50 -0.93 6.52 -3.24
CA ILE A 50 -0.07 6.34 -2.06
C ILE A 50 1.05 5.34 -2.39
N ASN A 51 2.19 5.47 -1.71
CA ASN A 51 3.23 4.45 -1.73
C ASN A 51 2.97 3.45 -0.61
N ILE A 52 2.94 2.16 -0.95
CA ILE A 52 2.86 1.06 0.00
C ILE A 52 4.14 0.25 -0.06
N SER A 53 4.60 -0.26 1.08
CA SER A 53 5.69 -1.24 1.13
C SER A 53 5.13 -2.58 1.56
N VAL A 54 5.32 -3.60 0.73
CA VAL A 54 4.98 -4.99 1.03
C VAL A 54 6.23 -5.68 1.56
N TRP A 55 6.06 -6.44 2.64
CA TRP A 55 7.09 -7.16 3.37
C TRP A 55 6.73 -8.65 3.41
N ASP A 56 7.74 -9.51 3.57
CA ASP A 56 7.62 -10.95 3.84
C ASP A 56 8.20 -11.37 5.19
#